data_AF-A0AAW7MF49-F1
#
_entry.id   AF-A0AAW7MF49-F1
#
_cell.length_a   1.000
_cell.length_b   1.000
_cell.length_c   1.000
_cell.angle_alpha   90.00
_cell.angle_beta   90.00
_cell.angle_gamma   90.00
#
_symmetry.space_group_name_H-M   'P 1'
#
loop_
_entity.id
_entity.type
_entity.pdbx_description
1 polymer ?
#
loop_
_entity_poly.entity_id
_entity_poly.type
_entity_poly.pdbx_seq_one_letter_code
_entity_poly.pdbx_strand_id
1 'polypeptide(L)'
;MFYKHYLIFLENEKVGRRQAFHKLIQQESDFDNINSYGSQLDHLGLEYYTHIISTSYQSISSIEDKDSFFRDIDYYEDFEEFLEVAKTTQSLCAMDVARYILMLQPTTPLKLQKLLYIVYERYLLQFQTPLFNEAFLASNYGPIIIEDYDASQKENQLLSVEDDQSIFSMSDKATLPIKYKISRLKNSVYLRELVQSVIAEYKDYSAEDMLNIIQSNDTAWSRAHDYAQNETMSTELIKEAEPVKYAIN
;
A
#
# COMPACT_ATOMS: atom_id res chain seq x y z
N MET A 1 42.98 -2.37 1.45
CA MET A 1 41.99 -1.99 2.47
C MET A 1 40.65 -1.86 1.75
N PHE A 2 39.57 -2.40 2.30
CA PHE A 2 38.24 -2.29 1.70
C PHE A 2 37.39 -1.34 2.54
N TYR A 3 36.64 -0.49 1.86
CA TYR A 3 35.70 0.46 2.46
C TYR A 3 34.32 -0.16 2.49
N LYS A 4 33.61 -0.06 3.61
CA LYS A 4 32.25 -0.60 3.76
C LYS A 4 31.24 0.55 3.64
N HIS A 5 30.32 0.42 2.70
CA HIS A 5 29.24 1.35 2.43
C HIS A 5 27.94 0.73 2.93
N TYR A 6 27.26 1.42 3.83
CA TYR A 6 25.90 1.12 4.23
C TYR A 6 24.93 1.93 3.37
N LEU A 7 23.93 1.25 2.82
CA LEU A 7 22.92 1.85 1.98
C LEU A 7 21.52 1.52 2.51
N ILE A 8 20.62 2.49 2.47
CA ILE A 8 19.18 2.28 2.65
C ILE A 8 18.48 2.71 1.36
N PHE A 9 17.67 1.83 0.79
CA PHE A 9 16.87 2.09 -0.41
C PHE A 9 15.40 2.13 -0.06
N LEU A 10 14.64 3.03 -0.66
CA LEU A 10 13.18 3.02 -0.57
C LEU A 10 12.58 1.98 -1.52
N GLU A 11 11.58 1.22 -1.07
CA GLU A 11 10.95 0.19 -1.90
C GLU A 11 9.86 0.76 -2.82
N ASN A 12 9.10 1.73 -2.32
CA ASN A 12 7.88 2.22 -2.97
C ASN A 12 8.07 3.64 -3.51
N GLU A 13 8.78 3.74 -4.63
CA GLU A 13 9.04 5.01 -5.30
C GLU A 13 7.95 5.33 -6.33
N LYS A 14 7.39 6.55 -6.26
CA LYS A 14 6.72 7.16 -7.41
C LYS A 14 7.75 7.29 -8.54
N VAL A 15 7.51 6.56 -9.63
CA VAL A 15 8.12 6.69 -10.97
C VAL A 15 9.21 7.77 -11.03
N GLY A 16 10.47 7.35 -10.91
CA GLY A 16 11.63 8.25 -10.79
C GLY A 16 12.96 7.49 -10.75
N ARG A 17 14.05 8.18 -10.38
CA ARG A 17 15.34 7.55 -10.06
C ARG A 17 15.31 7.00 -8.64
N ARG A 18 16.01 5.89 -8.44
CA ARG A 18 16.16 5.24 -7.13
C ARG A 18 16.80 6.19 -6.13
N GLN A 19 16.32 6.19 -4.90
CA GLN A 19 16.76 7.06 -3.82
C GLN A 19 17.45 6.20 -2.78
N ALA A 20 18.67 6.57 -2.41
CA ALA A 20 19.41 5.84 -1.39
C ALA A 20 20.10 6.75 -0.39
N PHE A 21 19.93 6.45 0.89
CA PHE A 21 20.85 6.96 1.90
C PHE A 21 22.17 6.20 1.80
N HIS A 22 23.29 6.92 1.85
CA HIS A 22 24.64 6.34 1.86
C HIS A 22 25.40 6.81 3.09
N LYS A 23 25.97 5.85 3.83
CA LYS A 23 26.90 6.10 4.92
C LYS A 23 28.13 5.22 4.78
N LEU A 24 29.31 5.80 4.92
CA LEU A 24 30.54 5.03 5.07
C LEU A 24 30.66 4.51 6.51
N ILE A 25 30.92 3.21 6.67
CA ILE A 25 31.17 2.60 7.97
C ILE A 25 32.66 2.72 8.29
N GLN A 26 32.98 3.55 9.28
CA GLN A 26 34.36 3.83 9.69
C GLN A 26 34.68 3.20 11.06
N GLN A 27 33.69 3.07 11.94
CA GLN A 27 33.85 2.59 13.31
C GLN A 27 32.65 1.73 13.77
N GLU A 28 32.80 0.96 14.85
CA GLU A 28 31.71 0.10 15.35
C GLU A 28 30.47 0.90 15.76
N SER A 29 30.64 2.10 16.31
CA SER A 29 29.53 2.99 16.67
C SER A 29 28.70 3.49 15.47
N ASP A 30 29.19 3.32 14.23
CA ASP A 30 28.36 3.59 13.05
C ASP A 30 27.23 2.56 12.90
N PHE A 31 27.40 1.34 13.44
CA PHE A 31 26.33 0.35 13.47
C PHE A 31 25.24 0.69 14.50
N ASP A 32 25.58 1.40 15.57
CA ASP A 32 24.58 1.88 16.52
C ASP A 32 23.64 2.91 15.86
N ASN A 33 24.19 3.75 14.98
CA ASN A 33 23.42 4.72 14.20
C ASN A 33 22.49 4.03 13.17
N ILE A 34 22.92 2.90 12.59
CA ILE A 34 22.13 2.14 11.61
C ILE A 34 20.77 1.70 12.20
N ASN A 35 20.76 1.21 13.45
CA ASN A 35 19.52 0.81 14.11
C ASN A 35 18.57 1.99 14.35
N SER A 36 19.13 3.18 14.60
CA SER A 36 18.36 4.41 14.79
C SER A 36 17.66 4.82 13.49
N TYR A 37 18.36 4.79 12.36
CA TYR A 37 17.80 5.11 11.04
C TYR A 37 16.63 4.19 10.70
N GLY A 38 16.81 2.87 10.85
CA GLY A 38 15.73 1.90 10.60
C GLY A 38 14.51 2.16 11.48
N SER A 39 14.72 2.39 12.78
CA SER A 39 13.64 2.70 13.73
C SER A 39 12.84 3.95 13.35
N GLN A 40 13.51 4.98 12.81
CA GLN A 40 12.85 6.21 12.35
C GLN A 40 12.02 5.97 11.09
N LEU A 41 12.52 5.17 10.14
CA LEU A 41 11.78 4.78 8.94
C LEU A 41 10.57 3.90 9.29
N ASP A 42 10.74 2.93 10.17
CA ASP A 42 9.68 2.04 10.68
C ASP A 42 8.58 2.84 11.38
N HIS A 43 8.95 3.84 12.18
CA HIS A 43 7.99 4.71 12.86
C HIS A 43 7.12 5.53 11.88
N LEU A 44 7.65 5.80 10.69
CA LEU A 44 6.92 6.45 9.61
C LEU A 44 6.20 5.45 8.70
N GLY A 45 6.41 4.14 8.88
CA GLY A 45 5.87 3.09 8.02
C GLY A 45 6.43 3.14 6.60
N LEU A 46 7.69 3.58 6.46
CA LEU A 46 8.41 3.60 5.20
C LEU A 46 8.95 2.20 4.92
N GLU A 47 8.72 1.71 3.71
CA GLU A 47 9.26 0.43 3.26
C GLU A 47 10.64 0.65 2.64
N TYR A 48 11.62 -0.11 3.12
CA TYR A 48 13.00 0.04 2.74
C TYR A 48 13.75 -1.29 2.83
N TYR A 49 14.82 -1.40 2.05
CA TYR A 49 15.80 -2.46 2.19
C TYR A 49 17.20 -1.87 2.37
N THR A 50 18.09 -2.67 2.95
CA THR A 50 19.45 -2.22 3.29
C THR A 50 20.51 -3.08 2.64
N HIS A 51 21.64 -2.48 2.29
CA HIS A 51 22.80 -3.19 1.76
C HIS A 51 24.08 -2.74 2.46
N ILE A 52 25.00 -3.68 2.64
CA ILE A 52 26.39 -3.39 2.99
C ILE A 52 27.28 -3.85 1.85
N ILE A 53 28.08 -2.94 1.31
CA ILE A 53 28.93 -3.18 0.14
C ILE A 53 30.36 -2.81 0.45
N SER A 54 31.30 -3.70 0.12
CA SER A 54 32.73 -3.44 0.25
C SER A 54 33.35 -3.01 -1.08
N THR A 55 34.01 -1.85 -1.15
CA THR A 55 34.67 -1.34 -2.38
C THR A 55 36.13 -0.99 -2.11
N SER A 56 36.87 -0.66 -3.17
CA SER A 56 38.28 -0.25 -3.08
C SER A 56 38.48 1.22 -2.68
N TYR A 57 37.44 2.06 -2.79
CA TYR A 57 37.49 3.49 -2.49
C TYR A 57 36.27 3.93 -1.70
N GLN A 58 36.39 5.01 -0.95
CA GLN A 58 35.29 5.55 -0.15
C GLN A 58 34.20 6.28 -0.96
N SER A 59 34.41 6.53 -2.24
CA SER A 59 33.50 7.31 -3.08
C SER A 59 32.29 6.47 -3.55
N ILE A 60 31.16 7.16 -3.74
CA ILE A 60 29.94 6.59 -4.33
C ILE A 60 30.21 5.97 -5.70
N SER A 61 31.01 6.63 -6.55
CA SER A 61 31.36 6.08 -7.88
C SER A 61 32.01 4.69 -7.81
N SER A 62 32.72 4.36 -6.72
CA SER A 62 33.29 3.02 -6.55
C SER A 62 32.24 1.93 -6.29
N ILE A 63 31.07 2.32 -5.79
CA ILE A 63 29.89 1.45 -5.65
C ILE A 63 29.29 1.19 -7.03
N GLU A 64 29.14 2.23 -7.85
CA GLU A 64 28.59 2.18 -9.22
C GLU A 64 29.48 1.38 -10.19
N ASP A 65 30.80 1.45 -10.00
CA ASP A 65 31.79 0.68 -10.75
C ASP A 65 31.73 -0.81 -10.40
N LYS A 66 31.33 -1.13 -9.16
CA LYS A 66 31.31 -2.50 -8.66
C LYS A 66 30.12 -3.29 -9.22
N ASP A 67 28.95 -2.68 -9.31
CA ASP A 67 27.75 -3.31 -9.86
C ASP A 67 26.83 -2.27 -10.51
N SER A 68 26.37 -2.57 -11.74
CA SER A 68 25.41 -1.73 -12.46
C SER A 68 24.09 -1.53 -11.73
N PHE A 69 23.73 -2.42 -10.80
CA PHE A 69 22.59 -2.23 -9.91
C PHE A 69 22.71 -0.94 -9.09
N PHE A 70 23.91 -0.37 -8.88
CA PHE A 70 24.09 0.88 -8.12
C PHE A 70 24.15 2.14 -8.99
N ARG A 71 23.79 2.06 -10.26
CA ARG A 71 23.74 3.23 -11.14
C ARG A 71 22.37 3.90 -11.12
N ASP A 72 22.35 5.17 -11.52
CA ASP A 72 21.15 5.98 -11.64
C ASP A 72 20.35 6.12 -10.33
N ILE A 73 21.09 6.25 -9.22
CA ILE A 73 20.56 6.46 -7.87
C ILE A 73 20.87 7.90 -7.44
N ASP A 74 19.87 8.57 -6.88
CA ASP A 74 20.03 9.82 -6.14
C ASP A 74 20.47 9.47 -4.72
N TYR A 75 21.76 9.67 -4.45
CA TYR A 75 22.39 9.37 -3.17
C TYR A 75 22.31 10.55 -2.20
N TYR A 76 21.96 10.25 -0.95
CA TYR A 76 21.89 11.20 0.16
C TYR A 76 22.88 10.79 1.25
N GLU A 77 23.81 11.67 1.63
CA GLU A 77 24.75 11.42 2.73
C GLU A 77 24.26 12.01 4.07
N ASP A 78 23.24 12.87 4.03
CA ASP A 78 22.52 13.40 5.19
C ASP A 78 21.21 12.63 5.39
N PHE A 79 21.02 12.07 6.59
CA PHE A 79 19.88 11.19 6.85
C PHE A 79 18.57 11.98 6.96
N GLU A 80 18.61 13.18 7.54
CA GLU A 80 17.46 14.07 7.65
C GLU A 80 16.96 14.52 6.28
N GLU A 81 17.87 14.83 5.35
CA GLU A 81 17.53 15.12 3.96
C GLU A 81 16.88 13.91 3.27
N PHE A 82 17.50 12.74 3.39
CA PHE A 82 16.94 11.48 2.89
C PHE A 82 15.54 11.23 3.44
N LEU A 83 15.34 11.48 4.74
CA LEU A 83 14.08 11.28 5.43
C LEU A 83 12.98 12.21 4.88
N GLU A 84 13.29 13.47 4.59
CA GLU A 84 12.34 14.40 3.97
C GLU A 84 11.94 13.96 2.57
N VAL A 85 12.89 13.45 1.77
CA VAL A 85 12.60 12.89 0.46
C VAL A 85 11.71 11.65 0.60
N ALA A 86 12.08 10.69 1.45
CA ALA A 86 11.31 9.47 1.69
C ALA A 86 9.84 9.75 2.06
N LYS A 87 9.61 10.79 2.89
CA LYS A 87 8.27 11.26 3.29
C LYS A 87 7.43 11.83 2.14
N THR A 88 8.05 12.21 1.01
CA THR A 88 7.34 12.78 -0.15
C THR A 88 7.14 11.78 -1.29
N THR A 89 7.99 10.76 -1.37
CA THR A 89 7.98 9.78 -2.47
C THR A 89 6.92 8.69 -2.29
N GLN A 90 6.47 8.44 -1.06
CA GLN A 90 5.57 7.31 -0.76
C GLN A 90 4.14 7.48 -1.33
N SER A 91 3.62 6.43 -1.95
CA SER A 91 2.20 6.22 -2.27
C SER A 91 1.52 5.40 -1.18
N LEU A 92 0.19 5.51 -1.07
CA LEU A 92 -0.55 4.54 -0.24
C LEU A 92 -0.51 3.17 -0.91
N CYS A 93 -0.44 2.13 -0.09
CA CYS A 93 -0.82 0.78 -0.47
C CYS A 93 -2.26 0.49 0.00
N ALA A 94 -2.88 -0.56 -0.53
CA ALA A 94 -4.22 -1.01 -0.14
C ALA A 94 -4.33 -1.27 1.36
N MET A 95 -3.28 -1.85 1.95
CA MET A 95 -3.20 -2.14 3.37
C MET A 95 -3.20 -0.89 4.25
N ASP A 96 -2.62 0.23 3.79
CA ASP A 96 -2.68 1.50 4.53
C ASP A 96 -4.13 1.98 4.66
N VAL A 97 -4.92 1.90 3.58
CA VAL A 97 -6.33 2.29 3.56
C VAL A 97 -7.19 1.32 4.35
N ALA A 98 -6.97 0.01 4.21
CA ALA A 98 -7.68 -1.03 4.95
C ALA A 98 -7.48 -0.86 6.46
N ARG A 99 -6.24 -0.65 6.91
CA ARG A 99 -5.94 -0.38 8.32
C ARG A 99 -6.58 0.93 8.79
N TYR A 100 -6.63 1.96 7.94
CA TYR A 100 -7.32 3.19 8.27
C TYR A 100 -8.83 3.00 8.46
N ILE A 101 -9.48 2.18 7.64
CA ILE A 101 -10.88 1.77 7.83
C ILE A 101 -11.04 1.06 9.18
N LEU A 102 -10.19 0.08 9.49
CA LEU A 102 -10.23 -0.67 10.76
C LEU A 102 -9.99 0.20 12.00
N MET A 103 -9.23 1.29 11.86
CA MET A 103 -9.04 2.27 12.94
C MET A 103 -10.31 3.07 13.23
N LEU A 104 -11.16 3.29 12.22
CA LEU A 104 -12.40 4.05 12.36
C LEU A 104 -13.58 3.13 12.74
N GLN A 105 -13.58 1.90 12.23
CA GLN A 105 -14.63 0.92 12.44
C GLN A 105 -14.06 -0.50 12.43
N PRO A 106 -13.95 -1.16 13.60
CA PRO A 106 -13.68 -2.58 13.67
C PRO A 106 -14.71 -3.37 12.85
N THR A 107 -14.25 -4.29 12.01
CA THR A 107 -15.14 -5.03 11.11
C THR A 107 -14.54 -6.39 10.73
N THR A 108 -15.34 -7.22 10.06
CA THR A 108 -14.89 -8.54 9.61
C THR A 108 -14.04 -8.42 8.34
N PRO A 109 -13.09 -9.34 8.10
CA PRO A 109 -12.27 -9.35 6.88
C PRO A 109 -13.05 -9.21 5.58
N LEU A 110 -14.17 -9.93 5.41
CA LEU A 110 -14.96 -9.80 4.18
C LEU A 110 -15.54 -8.40 4.08
N LYS A 111 -16.17 -7.86 5.12
CA LYS A 111 -16.73 -6.50 5.08
C LYS A 111 -15.65 -5.45 4.80
N LEU A 112 -14.45 -5.63 5.36
CA LEU A 112 -13.30 -4.75 5.11
C LEU A 112 -12.93 -4.69 3.61
N GLN A 113 -12.86 -5.84 2.93
CA GLN A 113 -12.53 -5.89 1.49
C GLN A 113 -13.55 -5.11 0.64
N LYS A 114 -14.84 -5.19 0.98
CA LYS A 114 -15.90 -4.47 0.24
C LYS A 114 -15.83 -2.97 0.52
N LEU A 115 -15.63 -2.57 1.77
CA LEU A 115 -15.42 -1.17 2.13
C LEU A 115 -14.20 -0.58 1.40
N LEU A 116 -13.10 -1.33 1.37
CA LEU A 116 -11.87 -0.94 0.68
C LEU A 116 -12.10 -0.74 -0.82
N TYR A 117 -12.78 -1.67 -1.49
CA TYR A 117 -13.12 -1.56 -2.91
C TYR A 117 -14.00 -0.35 -3.19
N ILE A 118 -15.06 -0.12 -2.41
CA ILE A 118 -15.97 1.01 -2.61
C ILE A 118 -15.25 2.35 -2.40
N VAL A 119 -14.37 2.45 -1.39
CA VAL A 119 -13.51 3.63 -1.21
C VAL A 119 -12.59 3.84 -2.40
N TYR A 120 -11.95 2.77 -2.89
CA TYR A 120 -11.07 2.84 -4.05
C TYR A 120 -11.80 3.29 -5.31
N GLU A 121 -12.92 2.67 -5.65
CA GLU A 121 -13.73 2.98 -6.84
C GLU A 121 -14.18 4.44 -6.81
N ARG A 122 -14.79 4.90 -5.71
CA ARG A 122 -15.26 6.29 -5.58
C ARG A 122 -14.12 7.30 -5.68
N TYR A 123 -12.96 6.99 -5.08
CA TYR A 123 -11.77 7.84 -5.20
C TYR A 123 -11.27 7.89 -6.65
N LEU A 124 -11.17 6.73 -7.31
CA LEU A 124 -10.71 6.61 -8.69
C LEU A 124 -11.63 7.37 -9.65
N LEU A 125 -12.95 7.26 -9.50
CA LEU A 125 -13.92 7.99 -10.31
C LEU A 125 -13.85 9.50 -10.06
N GLN A 126 -13.61 9.95 -8.82
CA GLN A 126 -13.49 11.36 -8.49
C GLN A 126 -12.22 12.01 -9.09
N PHE A 127 -11.06 11.36 -8.95
CA PHE A 127 -9.78 11.96 -9.30
C PHE A 127 -9.17 11.46 -10.61
N GLN A 128 -9.75 10.42 -11.20
CA GLN A 128 -9.24 9.74 -12.40
C GLN A 128 -7.85 9.12 -12.22
N THR A 129 -7.33 9.10 -10.99
CA THR A 129 -6.05 8.51 -10.58
C THR A 129 -6.29 7.49 -9.47
N PRO A 130 -5.60 6.34 -9.51
CA PRO A 130 -5.76 5.30 -8.49
C PRO A 130 -5.33 5.79 -7.10
N LEU A 131 -6.05 5.32 -6.07
CA LEU A 131 -5.71 5.60 -4.68
C LEU A 131 -4.42 4.86 -4.25
N PHE A 132 -4.25 3.65 -4.78
CA PHE A 132 -3.10 2.75 -4.61
C PHE A 132 -2.99 1.85 -5.86
N ASN A 133 -1.87 1.16 -6.05
CA ASN A 133 -1.56 0.49 -7.33
C ASN A 133 -2.04 -0.97 -7.41
N GLU A 134 -2.29 -1.60 -6.27
CA GLU A 134 -2.77 -2.98 -6.20
C GLU A 134 -4.13 -3.12 -6.88
N ALA A 135 -4.26 -4.17 -7.69
CA ALA A 135 -5.47 -4.45 -8.42
C ALA A 135 -6.38 -5.41 -7.65
N PHE A 136 -7.68 -5.26 -7.88
CA PHE A 136 -8.68 -6.16 -7.31
C PHE A 136 -8.94 -7.33 -8.25
N LEU A 137 -9.16 -8.52 -7.70
CA LEU A 137 -9.67 -9.69 -8.40
C LEU A 137 -11.18 -9.79 -8.19
N ALA A 138 -11.91 -10.07 -9.26
CA ALA A 138 -13.33 -10.36 -9.20
C ALA A 138 -13.55 -11.82 -8.74
N SER A 139 -13.48 -12.05 -7.42
CA SER A 139 -13.68 -13.38 -6.84
C SER A 139 -15.15 -13.66 -6.50
N ASN A 140 -15.51 -14.92 -6.28
CA ASN A 140 -16.85 -15.33 -5.85
C ASN A 140 -17.31 -14.66 -4.54
N TYR A 141 -16.37 -14.23 -3.70
CA TYR A 141 -16.65 -13.51 -2.45
C TYR A 141 -16.58 -11.99 -2.60
N GLY A 142 -16.49 -11.48 -3.84
CA GLY A 142 -16.38 -10.06 -4.15
C GLY A 142 -14.96 -9.62 -4.58
N PRO A 143 -14.72 -8.31 -4.62
CA PRO A 143 -13.40 -7.74 -4.87
C PRO A 143 -12.42 -8.15 -3.76
N ILE A 144 -11.27 -8.70 -4.13
CA ILE A 144 -10.18 -9.02 -3.20
C ILE A 144 -8.85 -8.54 -3.78
N ILE A 145 -7.90 -8.21 -2.92
CA ILE A 145 -6.51 -7.95 -3.32
C ILE A 145 -5.69 -9.16 -2.89
N ILE A 146 -4.87 -9.67 -3.81
CA ILE A 146 -3.97 -10.79 -3.58
C ILE A 146 -2.54 -10.27 -3.75
N GLU A 147 -1.71 -10.44 -2.73
CA GLU A 147 -0.32 -9.92 -2.71
C GLU A 147 0.59 -10.69 -3.70
N ASP A 148 0.32 -11.97 -3.95
CA ASP A 148 1.05 -12.81 -4.90
C ASP A 148 0.09 -13.66 -5.73
N TYR A 149 0.00 -13.41 -7.04
CA TYR A 149 -0.81 -14.20 -7.99
C TYR A 149 -0.18 -15.57 -8.25
N ASP A 150 0.07 -16.37 -7.21
CA ASP A 150 0.35 -17.79 -7.37
C ASP A 150 -0.98 -18.53 -7.52
N ALA A 151 -1.25 -19.01 -8.75
CA ALA A 151 -2.47 -19.74 -9.08
C ALA A 151 -2.71 -20.96 -8.17
N SER A 152 -1.65 -21.53 -7.57
CA SER A 152 -1.74 -22.68 -6.66
C SER A 152 -2.20 -22.32 -5.24
N GLN A 153 -2.12 -21.04 -4.84
CA GLN A 153 -2.50 -20.58 -3.50
C GLN A 153 -3.78 -19.74 -3.48
N LYS A 154 -4.39 -19.50 -4.64
CA LYS A 154 -5.63 -18.71 -4.77
C LYS A 154 -6.71 -19.13 -3.78
N GLU A 155 -7.00 -20.42 -3.70
CA GLU A 155 -8.10 -20.94 -2.87
C GLU A 155 -7.85 -20.78 -1.37
N ASN A 156 -6.59 -20.88 -0.93
CA ASN A 156 -6.20 -20.73 0.48
C ASN A 156 -6.25 -19.28 0.98
N GLN A 157 -6.25 -18.30 0.06
CA GLN A 157 -6.31 -16.87 0.39
C GLN A 157 -7.74 -16.33 0.38
N LEU A 158 -8.71 -17.12 -0.09
CA LEU A 158 -10.12 -16.74 -0.09
C LEU A 158 -10.73 -17.05 1.28
N LEU A 159 -11.21 -16.01 1.96
CA LEU A 159 -12.02 -16.18 3.15
C LEU A 159 -13.45 -16.50 2.73
N SER A 160 -14.01 -17.59 3.28
CA SER A 160 -15.43 -17.89 3.14
C SER A 160 -16.27 -17.09 4.16
N VAL A 161 -17.59 -17.06 3.99
CA VAL A 161 -18.51 -16.46 4.97
C VAL A 161 -18.46 -17.20 6.31
N GLU A 162 -18.19 -18.51 6.28
CA GLU A 162 -18.09 -19.34 7.47
C GLU A 162 -16.81 -19.00 8.29
N ASP A 163 -15.74 -18.61 7.60
CA ASP A 163 -14.47 -18.19 8.22
C ASP A 163 -14.51 -16.74 8.74
N ASP A 164 -15.47 -15.92 8.28
CA ASP A 164 -15.57 -14.48 8.54
C ASP A 164 -16.19 -14.11 9.91
N GLN A 165 -15.81 -14.84 10.96
CA GLN A 165 -16.37 -14.66 12.32
C GLN A 165 -15.56 -13.69 13.18
N SER A 166 -14.32 -13.37 12.77
CA SER A 166 -13.41 -12.55 13.56
C SER A 166 -13.55 -11.06 13.25
N ILE A 167 -13.69 -10.24 14.28
CA ILE A 167 -13.67 -8.78 14.13
C ILE A 167 -12.22 -8.32 14.22
N PHE A 168 -11.73 -7.72 13.14
CA PHE A 168 -10.41 -7.09 13.13
C PHE A 168 -10.52 -5.68 13.69
N SER A 169 -9.52 -5.29 14.48
CA SER A 169 -9.39 -3.94 15.03
C SER A 169 -7.91 -3.56 15.06
N MET A 170 -7.61 -2.28 14.84
CA MET A 170 -6.24 -1.77 14.95
C MET A 170 -5.95 -1.32 16.38
N SER A 171 -4.78 -1.69 16.91
CA SER A 171 -4.29 -1.15 18.18
C SER A 171 -3.73 0.26 18.01
N ASP A 172 -3.85 1.10 19.04
CA ASP A 172 -3.45 2.51 18.99
C ASP A 172 -1.98 2.75 18.55
N LYS A 173 -1.07 1.83 18.89
CA LYS A 173 0.36 1.94 18.56
C LYS A 173 0.66 1.81 17.07
N ALA A 174 -0.19 1.13 16.30
CA ALA A 174 -0.01 0.94 14.86
C ALA A 174 -0.65 2.07 14.02
N THR A 175 -1.22 3.10 14.65
CA THR A 175 -2.04 4.12 13.98
C THR A 175 -1.29 5.34 13.48
N LEU A 176 -0.13 5.65 14.06
CA LEU A 176 0.66 6.85 13.74
C LEU A 176 1.22 6.83 12.31
N PRO A 177 1.84 5.73 11.82
CA PRO A 177 2.34 5.67 10.44
C PRO A 177 1.24 5.91 9.40
N ILE A 178 0.08 5.28 9.60
CA ILE A 178 -1.06 5.37 8.66
C ILE A 178 -1.64 6.79 8.63
N LYS A 179 -1.87 7.39 9.80
CA LYS A 179 -2.34 8.79 9.91
C LYS A 179 -1.36 9.73 9.24
N TYR A 180 -0.06 9.50 9.43
CA TYR A 180 1.00 10.28 8.80
C TYR A 180 0.91 10.19 7.27
N LYS A 181 0.95 8.99 6.69
CA LYS A 181 0.84 8.78 5.23
C LYS A 181 -0.39 9.45 4.63
N ILE A 182 -1.57 9.23 5.23
CA ILE A 182 -2.83 9.84 4.75
C ILE A 182 -2.76 11.37 4.83
N SER A 183 -2.23 11.95 5.91
CA SER A 183 -2.17 13.41 6.09
C SER A 183 -1.36 14.13 5.01
N ARG A 184 -0.38 13.45 4.40
CA ARG A 184 0.54 13.98 3.39
C ARG A 184 -0.03 13.97 1.97
N LEU A 185 -1.14 13.25 1.75
CA LEU A 185 -1.79 13.23 0.45
C LEU A 185 -2.37 14.61 0.13
N LYS A 186 -2.19 15.03 -1.13
CA LYS A 186 -2.79 16.27 -1.66
C LYS A 186 -4.30 16.34 -1.39
N ASN A 187 -4.99 15.20 -1.52
CA ASN A 187 -6.44 15.08 -1.35
C ASN A 187 -6.81 14.43 0.01
N SER A 188 -5.98 14.61 1.05
CA SER A 188 -6.15 13.92 2.34
C SER A 188 -7.49 14.22 3.03
N VAL A 189 -7.97 15.47 2.96
CA VAL A 189 -9.27 15.87 3.54
C VAL A 189 -10.40 15.06 2.90
N TYR A 190 -10.45 15.05 1.57
CA TYR A 190 -11.45 14.29 0.82
C TYR A 190 -11.37 12.80 1.11
N LEU A 191 -10.17 12.20 1.14
CA LEU A 191 -10.03 10.77 1.43
C LEU A 191 -10.61 10.43 2.82
N ARG A 192 -10.35 11.25 3.84
CA ARG A 192 -10.89 11.04 5.19
C ARG A 192 -12.41 11.12 5.21
N GLU A 193 -12.98 12.12 4.54
CA GLU A 193 -14.44 12.30 4.43
C GLU A 193 -15.08 11.15 3.65
N LEU A 194 -14.47 10.72 2.54
CA LEU A 194 -14.93 9.60 1.74
C LEU A 194 -14.97 8.32 2.57
N VAL A 195 -13.88 7.97 3.25
CA VAL A 195 -13.82 6.78 4.11
C VAL A 195 -14.90 6.82 5.19
N GLN A 196 -15.07 7.96 5.86
CA GLN A 196 -16.12 8.12 6.88
C GLN A 196 -17.52 7.98 6.29
N SER A 197 -17.77 8.55 5.12
CA SER A 197 -19.07 8.45 4.44
C SER A 197 -19.40 7.02 4.05
N VAL A 198 -18.43 6.27 3.50
CA VAL A 198 -18.62 4.87 3.09
C VAL A 198 -18.86 3.99 4.32
N ILE A 199 -18.10 4.19 5.40
CA ILE A 199 -18.34 3.47 6.66
C ILE A 199 -19.74 3.75 7.21
N ALA A 200 -20.17 5.01 7.22
CA ALA A 200 -21.48 5.39 7.74
C ALA A 200 -22.62 4.81 6.87
N GLU A 201 -22.46 4.85 5.55
CA GLU A 201 -23.42 4.38 4.57
C GLU A 201 -23.65 2.85 4.65
N TYR A 202 -22.58 2.07 4.79
CA TYR A 202 -22.67 0.60 4.87
C TYR A 202 -22.59 0.07 6.30
N LYS A 203 -22.86 0.91 7.31
CA LYS A 203 -22.73 0.54 8.72
C LYS A 203 -23.56 -0.70 9.07
N ASP A 204 -24.82 -0.71 8.63
CA ASP A 204 -25.81 -1.75 8.96
C ASP A 204 -25.90 -2.87 7.91
N TYR A 205 -25.10 -2.80 6.85
CA TYR A 205 -25.04 -3.81 5.80
C TYR A 205 -24.09 -4.94 6.20
N SER A 206 -24.49 -6.19 5.99
CA SER A 206 -23.57 -7.33 6.10
C SER A 206 -22.59 -7.37 4.91
N ALA A 207 -21.53 -8.18 5.03
CA ALA A 207 -20.62 -8.39 3.91
C ALA A 207 -21.34 -8.99 2.67
N GLU A 208 -22.38 -9.80 2.90
CA GLU A 208 -23.23 -10.38 1.87
C GLU A 208 -24.14 -9.32 1.21
N ASP A 209 -24.76 -8.44 2.00
CA ASP A 209 -25.56 -7.33 1.45
C ASP A 209 -24.72 -6.43 0.55
N MET A 210 -23.49 -6.10 0.99
CA MET A 210 -22.55 -5.32 0.19
C MET A 210 -22.13 -6.05 -1.08
N LEU A 211 -21.91 -7.37 -1.00
CA LEU A 211 -21.57 -8.19 -2.15
C LEU A 211 -22.68 -8.13 -3.20
N ASN A 212 -23.94 -8.30 -2.80
CA ASN A 212 -25.09 -8.23 -3.71
C ASN A 212 -25.17 -6.89 -4.47
N ILE A 213 -24.78 -5.79 -3.82
CA ILE A 213 -24.73 -4.46 -4.47
C ILE A 213 -23.56 -4.40 -5.47
N ILE A 214 -22.37 -4.89 -5.08
CA ILE A 214 -21.18 -4.88 -5.93
C ILE A 214 -21.36 -5.78 -7.17
N GLN A 215 -22.10 -6.88 -7.04
CA GLN A 215 -22.38 -7.82 -8.12
C GLN A 215 -23.55 -7.38 -9.02
N SER A 216 -24.13 -6.20 -8.79
CA SER A 216 -25.20 -5.70 -9.65
C SER A 216 -24.75 -5.57 -11.11
N ASN A 217 -25.71 -5.63 -12.03
CA ASN A 217 -25.42 -5.65 -13.46
C ASN A 217 -24.51 -4.49 -13.88
N ASP A 218 -23.54 -4.82 -14.72
CA ASP A 218 -22.66 -3.86 -15.41
C ASP A 218 -21.63 -3.14 -14.52
N THR A 219 -21.51 -3.52 -13.24
CA THR A 219 -20.38 -3.14 -12.38
C THR A 219 -19.06 -3.72 -12.86
N ALA A 220 -17.93 -3.14 -12.40
CA ALA A 220 -16.61 -3.62 -12.78
C ALA A 220 -16.39 -5.08 -12.36
N TRP A 221 -16.91 -5.44 -11.19
CA TRP A 221 -16.87 -6.81 -10.69
C TRP A 221 -17.67 -7.76 -11.59
N SER A 222 -18.90 -7.42 -11.98
CA SER A 222 -19.74 -8.32 -12.79
C SER A 222 -19.14 -8.53 -14.18
N ARG A 223 -18.67 -7.45 -14.82
CA ARG A 223 -17.99 -7.51 -16.12
C ARG A 223 -16.72 -8.38 -16.08
N ALA A 224 -15.89 -8.23 -15.05
CA ALA A 224 -14.67 -9.04 -14.92
C ALA A 224 -14.98 -10.52 -14.63
N HIS A 225 -15.93 -10.78 -13.73
CA HIS A 225 -16.29 -12.15 -13.33
C HIS A 225 -16.96 -12.93 -14.47
N ASP A 226 -17.84 -12.29 -15.24
CA ASP A 226 -18.54 -12.88 -16.39
C ASP A 226 -17.59 -13.22 -17.54
N TYR A 227 -16.50 -12.45 -17.72
CA TYR A 227 -15.52 -12.67 -18.78
C TYR A 227 -14.60 -13.86 -18.48
N ALA A 228 -14.03 -13.90 -17.28
CA ALA A 228 -13.25 -15.02 -16.78
C ALA A 228 -13.27 -14.97 -15.24
N GLN A 229 -13.76 -16.03 -14.60
CA GLN A 229 -13.82 -16.08 -13.13
C GLN A 229 -12.45 -15.76 -12.52
N ASN A 230 -12.43 -14.83 -11.55
CA ASN A 230 -11.19 -14.36 -10.90
C ASN A 230 -10.23 -13.60 -11.84
N GLU A 231 -10.76 -12.87 -12.82
CA GLU A 231 -10.00 -11.88 -13.59
C GLU A 231 -9.70 -10.64 -12.75
N THR A 232 -8.58 -9.99 -13.04
CA THR A 232 -8.19 -8.73 -12.42
C THR A 232 -9.03 -7.58 -12.99
N MET A 233 -9.60 -6.76 -12.12
CA MET A 233 -10.29 -5.51 -12.47
C MET A 233 -9.26 -4.40 -12.69
N SER A 234 -9.03 -4.05 -13.96
CA SER A 234 -8.18 -2.92 -14.32
C SER A 234 -8.81 -1.58 -13.91
N THR A 235 -7.99 -0.54 -13.77
CA THR A 235 -8.48 0.81 -13.48
C THR A 235 -9.39 1.35 -14.57
N GLU A 236 -9.17 0.96 -15.81
CA GLU A 236 -9.94 1.31 -16.99
C GLU A 236 -11.32 0.66 -16.92
N LEU A 237 -11.38 -0.64 -16.58
CA LEU A 237 -12.64 -1.35 -16.41
C LEU A 237 -13.49 -0.71 -15.30
N ILE A 238 -12.87 -0.35 -14.17
CA ILE A 238 -13.56 0.30 -13.05
C ILE A 238 -14.12 1.68 -13.46
N LYS A 239 -13.42 2.42 -14.33
CA LYS A 239 -13.90 3.73 -14.84
C LYS A 239 -15.04 3.61 -15.85
N GLU A 240 -15.07 2.54 -16.65
CA GLU A 240 -16.03 2.33 -17.73
C GLU A 240 -17.31 1.60 -17.29
N ALA A 241 -17.28 0.92 -16.14
CA ALA A 241 -18.40 0.18 -15.59
C ALA A 241 -19.42 1.07 -14.86
N GLU A 242 -20.62 0.55 -14.59
CA GLU A 242 -21.55 1.21 -13.69
C GLU A 242 -20.95 1.27 -12.26
N PRO A 243 -20.88 2.46 -11.63
CA PRO A 243 -20.38 2.57 -10.26
C PRO A 243 -21.25 1.79 -9.28
N VAL A 244 -20.63 1.26 -8.22
CA VAL A 244 -21.38 0.65 -7.11
C VAL A 244 -22.33 1.69 -6.53
N LYS A 245 -23.62 1.38 -6.60
CA LYS A 245 -24.69 2.29 -6.18
C LYS A 245 -24.56 2.61 -4.69
N TYR A 246 -24.93 3.83 -4.36
CA TYR A 246 -25.07 4.23 -2.97
C TYR A 246 -26.08 3.32 -2.27
N ALA A 247 -25.78 2.95 -1.02
CA ALA A 247 -26.74 2.25 -0.17
C ALA A 247 -27.96 3.17 0.02
N ILE A 248 -29.12 2.71 -0.44
CA ILE A 248 -30.39 3.42 -0.24
C ILE A 248 -30.98 2.86 1.05
N ASN A 249 -31.21 3.73 2.04
CA ASN A 249 -31.94 3.39 3.26
C ASN A 249 -33.44 3.18 2.99
#